data_AF-A0A6I8N196-F1
#
_entry.id   AF-A0A6I8N196-F1
#
_cell.length_a   1.000
_cell.length_b   1.000
_cell.length_c   1.000
_cell.angle_alpha   90.00
_cell.angle_beta   90.00
_cell.angle_gamma   90.00
#
_symmetry.space_group_name_H-M   'P 1'
#
loop_
_entity.id
_entity.type
_entity.pdbx_description
1 polymer ?
#
loop_
_entity_poly.entity_id
_entity_poly.type
_entity_poly.pdbx_seq_one_letter_code
_entity_poly.pdbx_strand_id
1 'polypeptide(L)'
;MRSAWMVGNNRISPSGALRLASGLRENRTLRTLVMARNPMRSEGCVGVLKSVQANARSSLEMLDFTVSDISVNKDFRELSEAVRGLFPRLHIVHGGFPAPFRRDRPKVSSDRITSFGPCRLPDCLD
;
A
#
# COMPACT_ATOMS: atom_id res chain seq x y z
N MET A 1 -2.94 -14.55 -7.66
CA MET A 1 -2.49 -13.21 -8.13
C MET A 1 -2.82 -12.20 -7.04
N ARG A 2 -1.81 -11.50 -6.46
CA ARG A 2 -2.03 -10.45 -5.47
C ARG A 2 -2.01 -9.09 -6.19
N SER A 3 -3.18 -8.48 -6.35
CA SER A 3 -3.41 -7.18 -6.99
C SER A 3 -3.14 -6.05 -5.99
N ALA A 4 -1.89 -5.61 -5.96
CA ALA A 4 -1.44 -4.47 -5.18
C ALA A 4 -1.07 -3.31 -6.11
N TRP A 5 -1.50 -2.10 -5.78
CA TRP A 5 -1.23 -0.88 -6.52
C TRP A 5 -0.52 0.12 -5.63
N MET A 6 0.65 0.57 -6.10
CA MET A 6 1.45 1.58 -5.43
C MET A 6 1.61 2.77 -6.36
N VAL A 7 1.02 3.89 -5.98
CA VAL A 7 1.08 5.13 -6.74
C VAL A 7 1.81 6.14 -5.89
N GLY A 8 3.00 6.53 -6.33
CA GLY A 8 3.76 7.55 -5.61
C GLY A 8 4.66 8.40 -6.47
N ASN A 9 4.91 9.61 -5.98
CA ASN A 9 5.73 10.61 -6.67
C ASN A 9 5.17 11.03 -8.05
N ASN A 10 3.86 10.86 -8.28
CA ASN A 10 3.21 11.07 -9.58
C ASN A 10 2.52 12.43 -9.70
N ARG A 11 2.78 13.38 -8.77
CA ARG A 11 2.14 14.72 -8.73
C ARG A 11 0.62 14.66 -8.95
N ILE A 12 -0.04 13.65 -8.39
CA ILE A 12 -1.49 13.49 -8.57
C ILE A 12 -2.20 14.64 -7.85
N SER A 13 -2.89 15.46 -8.64
CA SER A 13 -3.75 16.55 -8.15
C SER A 13 -4.99 15.99 -7.43
N PRO A 14 -5.66 16.77 -6.55
CA PRO A 14 -6.90 16.34 -5.88
C PRO A 14 -7.97 15.84 -6.87
N SER A 15 -8.13 16.52 -8.00
CA SER A 15 -9.05 16.11 -9.07
C SER A 15 -8.68 14.77 -9.71
N GLY A 16 -7.38 14.48 -9.84
CA GLY A 16 -6.89 13.19 -10.33
C GLY A 16 -7.16 12.06 -9.33
N ALA A 17 -6.98 12.34 -8.04
CA ALA A 17 -7.32 11.40 -6.97
C ALA A 17 -8.82 11.06 -6.95
N LEU A 18 -9.70 12.03 -7.19
CA LEU A 18 -11.14 11.80 -7.34
C LEU A 18 -11.50 10.89 -8.52
N ARG A 19 -10.81 11.05 -9.66
CA ARG A 19 -11.00 10.16 -10.82
C ARG A 19 -10.53 8.74 -10.52
N LEU A 20 -9.39 8.60 -9.84
CA LEU A 20 -8.90 7.32 -9.34
C LEU A 20 -9.90 6.66 -8.39
N ALA A 21 -10.45 7.42 -7.45
CA ALA A 21 -11.48 6.99 -6.53
C ALA A 21 -12.72 6.47 -7.29
N SER A 22 -13.17 7.19 -8.31
CA SER A 22 -14.30 6.74 -9.12
C SER A 22 -14.02 5.41 -9.82
N GLY A 23 -12.80 5.18 -10.33
CA GLY A 23 -12.41 3.90 -10.90
C GLY A 23 -12.32 2.78 -9.85
N LEU A 24 -11.84 3.10 -8.64
CA LEU A 24 -11.82 2.19 -7.49
C LEU A 24 -13.21 1.74 -7.05
N ARG A 25 -14.24 2.57 -7.26
CA ARG A 25 -15.63 2.22 -6.98
C ARG A 25 -16.12 1.07 -7.85
N GLU A 26 -15.66 0.97 -9.09
CA GLU A 26 -16.04 -0.10 -10.01
C GLU A 26 -15.09 -1.31 -9.91
N ASN A 27 -13.86 -1.08 -9.45
CA ASN A 27 -12.88 -2.13 -9.28
C ASN A 27 -13.22 -3.04 -8.09
N ARG A 28 -13.26 -4.35 -8.33
CA ARG A 28 -13.53 -5.39 -7.32
C ARG A 28 -12.34 -6.30 -7.04
N THR A 29 -11.26 -6.13 -7.79
CA THR A 29 -10.10 -7.04 -7.74
C THR A 29 -8.96 -6.50 -6.88
N LEU A 30 -8.90 -5.19 -6.68
CA LEU A 30 -7.77 -4.52 -6.03
C LEU A 30 -7.79 -4.78 -4.51
N ARG A 31 -6.67 -5.27 -3.96
CA ARG A 31 -6.54 -5.62 -2.54
C ARG A 31 -5.74 -4.61 -1.73
N THR A 32 -4.68 -4.07 -2.32
CA THR A 32 -3.78 -3.15 -1.61
C THR A 32 -3.59 -1.89 -2.42
N LEU A 33 -3.79 -0.74 -1.81
CA LEU A 33 -3.63 0.57 -2.43
C LEU A 33 -2.73 1.45 -1.57
N VAL A 34 -1.56 1.80 -2.09
CA VAL A 34 -0.59 2.67 -1.40
C VAL A 34 -0.47 3.95 -2.19
N MET A 35 -0.74 5.08 -1.54
CA MET A 35 -0.57 6.41 -2.10
C MET A 35 0.48 7.19 -1.31
N ALA A 36 1.68 7.29 -1.90
CA ALA A 36 2.85 7.88 -1.25
C ALA A 36 3.34 9.11 -2.01
N ARG A 37 3.74 10.19 -1.34
CA ARG A 37 4.34 11.39 -1.97
C ARG A 37 3.50 11.97 -3.12
N ASN A 38 2.19 12.12 -2.92
CA ASN A 38 1.33 12.82 -3.89
C ASN A 38 0.62 14.02 -3.24
N PRO A 39 0.58 15.19 -3.90
CA PRO A 39 -0.10 16.39 -3.40
C PRO A 39 -1.62 16.32 -3.63
N MET A 40 -2.26 15.21 -3.22
CA MET A 40 -3.70 14.98 -3.42
C MET A 40 -4.56 15.80 -2.46
N ARG A 41 -3.93 16.44 -1.45
CA ARG A 41 -4.56 17.16 -0.34
C ARG A 41 -5.57 16.28 0.42
N SER A 42 -6.21 16.85 1.43
CA SER A 42 -7.27 16.20 2.21
C SER A 42 -8.48 15.83 1.35
N GLU A 43 -8.85 16.67 0.38
CA GLU A 43 -9.98 16.43 -0.53
C GLU A 43 -9.84 15.14 -1.36
N GLY A 44 -8.66 14.89 -1.92
CA GLY A 44 -8.41 13.68 -2.70
C GLY A 44 -8.55 12.41 -1.85
N CYS A 45 -8.08 12.44 -0.60
CA CYS A 45 -8.15 11.31 0.32
C CYS A 45 -9.58 11.02 0.78
N VAL A 46 -10.35 12.08 1.06
CA VAL A 46 -11.80 11.99 1.33
C VAL A 46 -12.54 11.36 0.15
N GLY A 47 -12.20 11.76 -1.08
CA GLY A 47 -12.76 11.17 -2.30
C GLY A 47 -12.53 9.66 -2.39
N VAL A 48 -11.30 9.22 -2.14
CA VAL A 48 -10.94 7.79 -2.13
C VAL A 48 -11.73 7.04 -1.05
N LEU A 49 -11.79 7.55 0.18
CA LEU A 49 -12.56 6.91 1.26
C LEU A 49 -14.05 6.80 0.92
N LYS A 50 -14.67 7.86 0.39
CA LYS A 50 -16.09 7.83 -0.03
C LYS A 50 -16.32 6.79 -1.14
N SER A 51 -15.39 6.65 -2.07
CA SER A 51 -15.53 5.64 -3.14
C SER A 51 -15.44 4.21 -2.62
N VAL A 52 -14.58 3.95 -1.63
CA VAL A 52 -14.47 2.65 -0.96
C VAL A 52 -15.72 2.38 -0.13
N GLN A 53 -16.21 3.38 0.60
CA GLN A 53 -17.47 3.31 1.34
C GLN A 53 -18.65 2.95 0.43
N ALA A 54 -18.71 3.56 -0.76
CA ALA A 54 -19.75 3.31 -1.75
C ALA A 54 -19.59 1.97 -2.49
N ASN A 55 -18.46 1.28 -2.34
CA ASN A 55 -18.18 0.02 -3.01
C ASN A 55 -18.27 -1.16 -2.03
N ALA A 56 -19.49 -1.65 -1.80
CA ALA A 56 -19.76 -2.81 -0.94
C ALA A 56 -19.11 -4.12 -1.41
N ARG A 57 -18.68 -4.20 -2.67
CA ARG A 57 -18.02 -5.39 -3.27
C ARG A 57 -16.51 -5.22 -3.42
N SER A 58 -15.92 -4.20 -2.80
CA SER A 58 -14.49 -3.98 -2.87
C SER A 58 -13.74 -5.10 -2.13
N SER A 59 -12.75 -5.70 -2.78
CA SER A 59 -11.84 -6.67 -2.14
C SER A 59 -10.64 -5.98 -1.48
N LEU A 60 -10.79 -4.69 -1.17
CA LEU A 60 -9.71 -3.86 -0.65
C LEU A 60 -9.46 -4.22 0.82
N GLU A 61 -8.23 -4.65 1.09
CA GLU A 61 -7.77 -5.11 2.40
C GLU A 61 -6.83 -4.08 3.04
N MET A 62 -6.13 -3.26 2.23
CA MET A 62 -5.18 -2.29 2.76
C MET A 62 -5.14 -0.99 1.95
N LEU A 63 -5.20 0.13 2.67
CA LEU A 63 -5.23 1.48 2.13
C LEU A 63 -4.24 2.36 2.91
N ASP A 64 -3.15 2.79 2.27
CA ASP A 64 -2.05 3.48 2.92
C ASP A 64 -1.86 4.90 2.35
N PHE A 65 -1.95 5.88 3.25
CA PHE A 65 -1.79 7.32 3.01
C PHE A 65 -0.57 7.93 3.72
N THR A 66 0.30 7.12 4.35
CA THR A 66 1.37 7.56 5.29
C THR A 66 2.35 8.57 4.74
N VAL A 67 2.63 8.57 3.44
CA VAL A 67 3.65 9.44 2.83
C VAL A 67 3.04 10.57 2.01
N SER A 68 1.72 10.74 2.07
CA SER A 68 1.07 11.88 1.46
C SER A 68 1.01 12.98 2.53
N ASP A 69 1.54 14.17 2.22
CA ASP A 69 1.40 15.39 3.03
C ASP A 69 -0.09 15.79 3.11
N ILE A 70 -0.84 15.04 3.92
CA ILE A 70 -2.28 15.21 4.08
C ILE A 70 -2.49 15.88 5.42
N SER A 71 -2.90 17.14 5.37
CA SER A 71 -3.48 17.81 6.54
C SER A 71 -4.70 17.01 6.99
N VAL A 72 -4.61 16.34 8.14
CA VAL A 72 -5.67 15.46 8.66
C VAL A 72 -6.89 16.31 8.96
N ASN A 73 -7.90 16.27 8.08
CA ASN A 73 -9.13 17.03 8.26
C ASN A 73 -10.14 16.25 9.11
N LYS A 74 -11.06 16.94 9.77
CA LYS A 74 -12.09 16.34 10.64
C LYS A 74 -12.98 15.36 9.84
N ASP A 75 -13.36 15.76 8.63
CA ASP A 75 -14.15 14.93 7.70
C ASP A 75 -13.46 13.60 7.34
N PHE A 76 -12.13 13.62 7.17
CA PHE A 76 -11.36 12.43 6.85
C PHE A 76 -11.38 11.44 8.01
N ARG A 77 -11.25 11.94 9.24
CA ARG A 77 -11.29 11.11 10.45
C ARG A 77 -12.65 10.42 10.57
N GLU A 78 -13.74 11.17 10.47
CA GLU A 78 -15.10 10.63 10.57
C GLU A 78 -15.38 9.57 9.48
N LEU A 79 -14.95 9.83 8.24
CA LEU A 79 -15.06 8.85 7.15
C LEU A 79 -14.20 7.61 7.38
N SER A 80 -12.98 7.78 7.89
CA SER A 80 -12.09 6.66 8.16
C SER A 80 -12.68 5.72 9.21
N GLU A 81 -13.35 6.26 10.24
CA GLU A 81 -14.04 5.47 11.27
C GLU A 81 -15.27 4.76 10.70
N ALA A 82 -16.07 5.45 9.89
CA ALA A 82 -17.23 4.86 9.22
C ALA A 82 -16.83 3.70 8.30
N VAL A 83 -15.78 3.86 7.49
CA VAL A 83 -15.28 2.81 6.59
C VAL A 83 -14.70 1.65 7.39
N ARG A 84 -14.00 1.91 8.51
CA ARG A 84 -13.47 0.86 9.39
C ARG A 84 -14.58 0.02 10.03
N GLY A 85 -15.74 0.62 10.30
CA GLY A 85 -16.93 -0.09 10.76
C GLY A 85 -17.60 -0.95 9.68
N LEU A 86 -17.59 -0.50 8.43
CA LEU A 86 -18.18 -1.22 7.29
C LEU A 86 -17.32 -2.39 6.81
N PHE A 87 -15.99 -2.20 6.79
CA PHE A 87 -15.05 -3.18 6.29
C PHE A 87 -14.03 -3.54 7.39
N PRO A 88 -14.34 -4.53 8.25
CA PRO A 88 -13.44 -4.92 9.35
C PRO A 88 -12.12 -5.53 8.86
N ARG A 89 -12.04 -5.92 7.58
CA ARG A 89 -10.83 -6.45 6.93
C ARG A 89 -9.99 -5.36 6.26
N LEU A 90 -10.48 -4.12 6.19
CA LEU A 90 -9.79 -3.00 5.55
C LEU A 90 -8.90 -2.27 6.57
N HIS A 91 -7.60 -2.31 6.34
CA HIS A 91 -6.61 -1.57 7.11
C HIS A 91 -6.34 -0.22 6.46
N ILE A 92 -6.82 0.87 7.09
CA ILE A 92 -6.55 2.25 6.67
C ILE A 92 -5.37 2.77 7.50
N VAL A 93 -4.26 3.10 6.84
CA VAL A 93 -3.08 3.70 7.47
C VAL A 93 -2.98 5.15 7.00
N HIS A 94 -2.94 6.10 7.92
CA HIS A 94 -2.79 7.53 7.61
C HIS A 94 -1.79 8.18 8.58
N GLY A 95 -1.00 9.13 8.08
CA GLY A 95 0.23 9.64 8.70
C GLY A 95 0.09 10.47 9.98
N GLY A 96 -0.46 9.90 11.05
CA GLY A 96 -0.19 10.34 12.41
C GLY A 96 0.61 9.24 13.08
N PHE A 97 1.94 9.37 13.16
CA PHE A 97 2.90 8.38 13.68
C PHE A 97 2.25 7.25 14.52
N PRO A 98 1.89 6.11 13.92
CA PRO A 98 1.83 4.88 14.67
C PRO A 98 3.19 4.19 14.47
N ALA A 99 3.62 3.43 15.48
CA ALA A 99 4.86 2.65 15.47
C ALA A 99 5.18 2.04 14.10
N PRO A 100 6.48 1.95 13.73
CA PRO A 100 6.89 1.48 12.43
C PRO A 100 6.21 0.14 12.15
N PHE A 101 5.29 0.13 11.19
CA PHE A 101 4.93 -1.09 10.48
C PHE A 101 6.23 -1.58 9.87
N ARG A 102 6.90 -2.48 10.60
CA ARG A 102 7.91 -3.34 10.02
C ARG A 102 7.19 -4.01 8.87
N ARG A 103 7.54 -3.58 7.66
CA ARG A 103 7.37 -4.41 6.49
C ARG A 103 8.06 -5.70 6.88
N ASP A 104 7.29 -6.72 7.25
CA ASP A 104 7.76 -8.08 7.19
C ASP A 104 7.97 -8.35 5.71
N ARG A 105 9.09 -7.82 5.21
CA ARG A 105 9.69 -8.26 3.98
C ARG A 105 10.03 -9.69 4.33
N PRO A 106 9.39 -10.71 3.71
CA PRO A 106 9.84 -12.07 3.93
C PRO A 106 11.33 -12.06 3.62
N LYS A 107 12.15 -12.28 4.65
CA LYS A 107 13.56 -12.55 4.46
C LYS A 107 13.56 -13.81 3.62
N VAL A 108 13.86 -13.68 2.33
CA VAL A 108 14.24 -14.86 1.56
C VAL A 108 15.44 -15.40 2.32
N SER A 109 15.28 -16.55 2.97
CA SER A 109 16.38 -17.14 3.68
C SER A 109 17.35 -17.57 2.58
N SER A 110 18.49 -16.90 2.54
CA SER A 110 19.59 -17.27 1.65
C SER A 110 20.25 -18.49 2.27
N ASP A 111 19.52 -19.59 2.29
CA ASP A 111 20.06 -20.87 2.71
C ASP A 111 20.37 -21.68 1.45
N ARG A 112 21.66 -21.96 1.31
CA ARG A 112 22.30 -22.93 0.41
C ARG A 112 22.54 -22.48 -1.03
N ILE A 113 23.63 -21.74 -1.24
CA ILE A 113 24.67 -22.18 -2.18
C ILE A 113 26.04 -21.87 -1.57
N THR A 114 26.52 -22.73 -0.67
CA THR A 114 27.96 -22.81 -0.37
C THR A 114 28.36 -24.26 -0.33
N SER A 115 28.44 -24.87 -1.50
CA SER A 115 29.26 -26.06 -1.71
C SER A 115 30.21 -25.78 -2.87
N PHE A 116 31.20 -24.93 -2.61
CA PHE A 116 32.46 -24.99 -3.33
C PHE A 116 33.52 -25.41 -2.32
N GLY A 117 33.74 -26.72 -2.23
CA GLY A 117 34.95 -27.24 -1.63
C GLY A 117 36.16 -26.75 -2.44
N PRO A 118 37.33 -26.54 -1.81
CA PRO A 118 38.51 -26.09 -2.53
C PRO A 118 38.93 -27.16 -3.55
N CYS A 119 39.12 -26.75 -4.80
CA CYS A 119 39.74 -27.58 -5.83
C CYS A 119 41.15 -27.97 -5.35
N ARG A 120 41.34 -29.20 -4.87
CA ARG A 120 42.67 -29.79 -4.77
C ARG A 120 43.16 -30.06 -6.18
N LEU A 121 44.20 -29.34 -6.59
CA LEU A 121 45.08 -29.76 -7.68
C LEU A 121 45.74 -31.08 -7.25
N PRO A 122 45.68 -32.16 -8.05
CA PRO A 122 46.64 -33.24 -7.92
C PRO A 122 47.91 -32.88 -8.71
N ASP A 123 49.05 -32.98 -8.02
CA ASP A 123 50.40 -32.96 -8.55
C ASP A 123 50.55 -33.83 -9.81
N CYS A 124 51.02 -33.24 -10.91
CA CYS A 124 51.61 -33.99 -12.02
C CYS A 124 53.13 -34.03 -11.81
N LEU A 125 53.58 -35.24 -11.48
CA LEU A 125 54.95 -35.72 -11.34
C LEU A 125 55.77 -35.52 -12.63
N ASP A 126 57.00 -35.00 -12.49
CA ASP A 126 58.19 -35.43 -13.24
C ASP A 126 59.30 -35.69 -12.22
#